data_AF-A0A7W6ZVA3-F1
#
_entry.id   AF-A0A7W6ZVA3-F1
#
_cell.length_a   1.000
_cell.length_b   1.000
_cell.length_c   1.000
_cell.angle_alpha   90.00
_cell.angle_beta   90.00
_cell.angle_gamma   90.00
#
_symmetry.space_group_name_H-M   'P 1'
#
loop_
_entity.id
_entity.type
_entity.pdbx_description
1 polymer ?
#
loop_
_entity_poly.entity_id
_entity_poly.type
_entity_poly.pdbx_seq_one_letter_code
_entity_poly.pdbx_strand_id
1 'polypeptide(L)'
;MYQLILGAIAIVIFAALTLLLWLGGHHWADARLRAELVAVAQQEQQIGGALMLYRQDNVRSPNGEDAALLAQLHLGGYLRDVPPGAWSVSSDGQRMSKHLAGQTVASCAKMNALAGFGADCPPCDSDADKSVPICQQP
;
A
#
# COMPACT_ATOMS: atom_id res chain seq x y z
N MET A 1 4.71 50.08 -24.93
CA MET A 1 3.62 49.22 -25.43
C MET A 1 4.02 47.76 -25.61
N TYR A 2 5.18 47.47 -26.22
CA TYR A 2 5.67 46.09 -26.43
C TYR A 2 5.80 45.25 -25.13
N GLN A 3 6.28 45.86 -24.03
CA GLN A 3 6.43 45.16 -22.75
C GLN A 3 5.11 44.81 -22.06
N LEU A 4 4.03 45.56 -22.31
CA LEU A 4 2.69 45.22 -21.82
C LEU A 4 2.13 43.98 -22.53
N ILE A 5 2.38 43.88 -23.84
CA ILE A 5 1.94 42.75 -24.66
C ILE A 5 2.70 41.47 -24.25
N LEU A 6 4.02 41.56 -24.11
CA LEU A 6 4.84 40.45 -23.63
C LEU A 6 4.46 40.01 -22.21
N GLY A 7 4.23 40.97 -21.30
CA GLY A 7 3.79 40.67 -19.94
C GLY A 7 2.43 39.97 -19.91
N ALA A 8 1.46 40.44 -20.70
CA ALA A 8 0.14 39.82 -20.79
C ALA A 8 0.22 38.39 -21.34
N ILE A 9 1.00 38.17 -22.41
CA ILE A 9 1.20 36.83 -23.00
C ILE A 9 1.88 35.89 -21.98
N ALA A 10 2.90 36.36 -21.27
CA ALA A 10 3.59 35.56 -20.25
C ALA A 10 2.64 35.14 -19.13
N ILE A 11 1.80 36.06 -18.63
CA ILE A 11 0.81 35.76 -17.59
C ILE A 11 -0.19 34.70 -18.06
N VAL A 12 -0.69 34.83 -19.31
CA VAL A 12 -1.63 33.84 -19.88
C VAL A 12 -0.99 32.46 -20.00
N ILE A 13 0.26 32.38 -20.44
CA ILE A 13 0.99 31.10 -20.54
C ILE A 13 1.21 30.48 -19.15
N PHE A 14 1.67 31.28 -18.18
CA PHE A 14 1.86 30.78 -16.81
C PHE A 14 0.56 30.30 -16.19
N ALA A 15 -0.53 31.05 -16.36
CA ALA A 15 -1.85 30.64 -15.90
C ALA A 15 -2.27 29.31 -16.52
N ALA A 16 -2.13 29.14 -17.85
CA ALA A 16 -2.45 27.89 -18.53
C ALA A 16 -1.62 26.70 -18.04
N LEU A 17 -0.30 26.88 -17.84
CA LEU A 17 0.59 25.83 -17.34
C LEU A 17 0.26 25.42 -15.90
N THR A 18 -0.03 26.39 -15.02
CA THR A 18 -0.43 26.08 -13.63
C THR A 18 -1.74 25.32 -13.56
N LEU A 19 -2.70 25.63 -14.44
CA LEU A 19 -3.97 24.93 -14.54
C LEU A 19 -3.77 23.48 -15.01
N LEU A 20 -2.92 23.26 -16.01
CA LEU A 20 -2.56 21.92 -16.48
C LEU A 20 -1.86 21.08 -15.41
N LEU A 21 -0.96 21.69 -14.64
CA LEU A 21 -0.30 21.02 -13.51
C LEU A 21 -1.30 20.64 -12.41
N TRP A 22 -2.26 21.52 -12.12
CA TRP A 22 -3.29 21.28 -11.12
C TRP A 22 -4.24 20.14 -11.52
N LEU A 23 -4.69 20.10 -12.78
CA LEU A 23 -5.47 18.97 -13.31
C LEU A 23 -4.64 17.68 -13.38
N GLY A 24 -3.38 17.77 -13.79
CA GLY A 24 -2.47 16.63 -13.83
C GLY A 24 -2.23 16.02 -12.46
N GLY A 25 -2.13 16.84 -11.41
CA GLY A 25 -1.83 16.42 -10.04
C GLY A 25 -2.80 15.37 -9.47
N HIS A 26 -4.07 15.40 -9.86
CA HIS A 26 -5.04 14.37 -9.45
C HIS A 26 -4.69 13.00 -10.04
N HIS A 27 -4.28 12.95 -11.31
CA HIS A 27 -3.87 11.70 -11.95
C HIS A 27 -2.58 11.13 -11.34
N TRP A 28 -1.66 11.99 -10.91
CA TRP A 28 -0.44 11.57 -10.20
C TRP A 28 -0.74 10.93 -8.85
N ALA A 29 -1.69 11.49 -8.10
CA ALA A 29 -2.10 10.93 -6.81
C ALA A 29 -2.68 9.52 -6.97
N ASP A 30 -3.59 9.32 -7.92
CA ASP A 30 -4.20 8.01 -8.17
C ASP A 30 -3.20 7.00 -8.73
N ALA A 31 -2.30 7.43 -9.63
CA ALA A 31 -1.24 6.57 -10.15
C ALA A 31 -0.28 6.11 -9.04
N ARG A 32 0.06 7.01 -8.11
CA ARG A 32 0.88 6.67 -6.94
C ARG A 32 0.18 5.66 -6.04
N LEU A 33 -1.09 5.86 -5.72
CA LEU A 33 -1.85 4.90 -4.90
C LEU A 33 -1.93 3.52 -5.56
N ARG A 34 -2.10 3.46 -6.89
CA ARG A 34 -2.06 2.19 -7.63
C ARG A 34 -0.69 1.53 -7.60
N ALA A 35 0.38 2.30 -7.74
CA ALA A 35 1.75 1.77 -7.66
C ALA A 35 2.05 1.21 -6.27
N GLU A 36 1.61 1.91 -5.21
CA GLU A 36 1.72 1.42 -3.84
C GLU A 36 0.90 0.14 -3.64
N LEU A 37 -0.33 0.08 -4.17
CA LEU A 37 -1.19 -1.12 -4.09
C LEU A 37 -0.58 -2.33 -4.81
N VAL A 38 0.01 -2.14 -5.98
CA VAL A 38 0.75 -3.21 -6.69
C VAL A 38 1.95 -3.67 -5.86
N ALA A 39 2.67 -2.74 -5.22
CA ALA A 39 3.77 -3.11 -4.33
C ALA A 39 3.29 -3.90 -3.11
N VAL A 40 2.13 -3.56 -2.52
CA VAL A 40 1.50 -4.34 -1.45
C VAL A 40 1.16 -5.75 -1.94
N ALA A 41 0.49 -5.89 -3.07
CA ALA A 41 0.12 -7.18 -3.62
C ALA A 41 1.35 -8.06 -3.95
N GLN A 42 2.44 -7.47 -4.44
CA GLN A 42 3.70 -8.20 -4.65
C GLN A 42 4.33 -8.67 -3.34
N GLN A 43 4.27 -7.83 -2.31
CA GLN A 43 4.79 -8.15 -0.98
C GLN A 43 3.95 -9.27 -0.32
N GLU A 44 2.63 -9.25 -0.47
CA GLU A 44 1.73 -10.34 -0.03
C GLU A 44 2.08 -11.67 -0.72
N GLN A 45 2.33 -11.66 -2.04
CA GLN A 45 2.73 -12.86 -2.76
C GLN A 45 4.08 -13.42 -2.27
N GLN A 46 5.04 -12.55 -1.94
CA GLN A 46 6.32 -12.95 -1.37
C GLN A 46 6.15 -13.61 0.01
N ILE A 47 5.35 -13.00 0.88
CA ILE A 47 5.05 -13.53 2.22
C ILE A 47 4.31 -14.86 2.10
N GLY A 48 3.28 -14.93 1.26
CA GLY A 48 2.50 -16.15 1.02
C GLY A 48 3.35 -17.30 0.47
N GLY A 49 4.24 -17.01 -0.48
CA GLY A 49 5.20 -17.99 -1.01
C GLY A 49 6.17 -18.49 0.05
N ALA A 50 6.73 -17.59 0.86
CA ALA A 50 7.62 -17.95 1.97
C ALA A 50 6.91 -18.82 3.02
N LEU A 51 5.65 -18.50 3.34
CA LEU A 51 4.84 -19.25 4.30
C LEU A 51 4.47 -20.64 3.77
N MET A 52 4.17 -20.75 2.48
CA MET A 52 3.91 -22.03 1.81
C MET A 52 5.16 -22.92 1.85
N LEU A 53 6.33 -22.37 1.54
CA LEU A 53 7.59 -23.11 1.61
C LEU A 53 7.93 -23.53 3.04
N TYR A 54 7.75 -22.63 4.02
CA TYR A 54 7.94 -22.95 5.43
C TYR A 54 7.06 -24.12 5.88
N ARG A 55 5.80 -24.18 5.45
CA ARG A 55 4.89 -25.30 5.76
C ARG A 55 5.21 -26.60 5.04
N GLN A 56 5.80 -26.52 3.85
CA GLN A 56 6.26 -27.71 3.15
C GLN A 56 7.46 -28.33 3.87
N ASP A 57 8.36 -27.48 4.36
CA ASP A 57 9.58 -27.91 5.05
C ASP A 57 9.33 -28.26 6.52
N ASN A 58 8.31 -27.66 7.15
CA ASN A 58 7.97 -27.86 8.56
C ASN A 58 6.55 -28.39 8.73
N VAL A 59 6.40 -29.53 9.42
CA VAL A 59 5.09 -30.11 9.78
C VAL A 59 4.26 -29.18 10.69
N ARG A 60 4.92 -28.21 11.35
CA ARG A 60 4.26 -27.22 12.21
C ARG A 60 4.10 -25.90 11.47
N SER A 61 2.93 -25.28 11.65
CA SER A 61 2.73 -23.87 11.33
C SER A 61 3.78 -23.00 12.05
N PRO A 62 4.19 -21.88 11.45
CA PRO A 62 5.12 -20.97 12.09
C PRO A 62 4.51 -20.39 13.38
N ASN A 63 5.38 -20.02 14.32
CA ASN A 63 4.98 -19.63 15.66
C ASN A 63 4.87 -18.10 15.74
N GLY A 64 3.72 -17.60 16.16
CA GLY A 64 3.45 -16.17 16.28
C GLY A 64 2.72 -15.58 15.08
N GLU A 65 2.41 -14.29 15.19
CA GLU A 65 1.70 -13.50 14.19
C GLU A 65 2.54 -12.26 13.84
N ASP A 66 2.19 -11.61 12.73
CA ASP A 66 2.68 -10.30 12.33
C ASP A 66 4.22 -10.23 12.20
N ALA A 67 4.86 -9.24 12.82
CA ALA A 67 6.29 -8.99 12.73
C ALA A 67 7.15 -10.15 13.26
N ALA A 68 6.65 -10.91 14.25
CA ALA A 68 7.38 -12.06 14.79
C ALA A 68 7.45 -13.20 13.77
N LEU A 69 6.36 -13.41 13.03
CA LEU A 69 6.26 -14.40 11.95
C LEU A 69 7.19 -14.03 10.78
N LEU A 70 7.17 -12.77 10.35
CA LEU A 70 8.05 -12.25 9.29
C LEU A 70 9.54 -12.36 9.67
N ALA A 71 9.89 -12.06 10.92
CA ALA A 71 11.24 -12.24 11.43
C ALA A 71 11.65 -13.72 11.43
N GLN A 72 10.75 -14.64 11.80
CA GLN A 72 11.01 -16.08 11.76
C GLN A 72 11.25 -16.58 10.34
N LEU A 73 10.45 -16.14 9.37
CA LEU A 73 10.61 -16.51 7.96
C LEU A 73 11.92 -15.96 7.38
N HIS A 74 12.33 -14.76 7.78
CA HIS A 74 13.60 -14.18 7.37
C HIS A 74 14.80 -14.92 7.98
N LEU A 75 14.78 -15.19 9.29
CA LEU A 75 15.81 -15.97 9.97
C LEU A 75 15.91 -17.40 9.45
N GLY A 76 14.77 -17.98 9.03
CA GLY A 76 14.71 -19.30 8.40
C GLY A 76 15.18 -19.32 6.95
N GLY A 77 15.50 -18.18 6.34
CA GLY A 77 15.96 -18.09 4.95
C GLY A 77 14.86 -18.19 3.88
N TYR A 78 13.58 -18.22 4.29
CA TYR A 78 12.43 -18.26 3.37
C TYR A 78 12.13 -16.89 2.77
N LEU A 79 12.51 -15.82 3.47
CA LEU A 79 12.39 -14.43 3.03
C LEU A 79 13.79 -13.81 2.93
N ARG A 80 14.16 -13.33 1.74
CA ARG A 80 15.45 -12.67 1.52
C ARG A 80 15.59 -11.39 2.35
N ASP A 81 14.52 -10.59 2.39
CA ASP A 81 14.43 -9.35 3.16
C ASP A 81 13.01 -9.25 3.76
N VAL A 82 12.88 -8.61 4.92
CA VAL A 82 11.55 -8.31 5.50
C VAL A 82 10.92 -7.15 4.73
N PRO A 83 9.70 -7.29 4.17
CA PRO A 83 9.07 -6.24 3.40
C PRO A 83 8.87 -4.97 4.26
N PRO A 84 9.11 -3.78 3.69
CA PRO A 84 9.05 -2.53 4.44
C PRO A 84 7.62 -2.18 4.87
N GLY A 85 7.49 -1.68 6.10
CA GLY A 85 6.23 -1.31 6.74
C GLY A 85 5.84 -2.26 7.86
N ALA A 86 4.78 -1.92 8.59
CA ALA A 86 4.15 -2.85 9.52
C ALA A 86 3.11 -3.68 8.78
N TRP A 87 3.07 -4.96 9.09
CA TRP A 87 2.24 -5.96 8.42
C TRP A 87 1.52 -6.78 9.47
N SER A 88 0.23 -6.96 9.29
CA SER A 88 -0.48 -8.02 9.98
C SER A 88 -0.49 -9.26 9.11
N VAL A 89 0.01 -10.36 9.65
CA VAL A 89 0.13 -11.63 8.93
C VAL A 89 -0.29 -12.75 9.88
N SER A 90 -1.37 -13.42 9.53
CA SER A 90 -1.78 -14.61 10.27
C SER A 90 -0.91 -15.80 9.92
N SER A 91 -0.71 -16.69 10.89
CA SER A 91 0.05 -17.93 10.74
C SER A 91 -0.53 -18.87 9.67
N ASP A 92 -1.79 -18.68 9.27
CA ASP A 92 -2.47 -19.39 8.19
C ASP A 92 -2.20 -18.79 6.79
N GLY A 93 -1.60 -17.61 6.70
CA GLY A 93 -1.29 -16.92 5.44
C GLY A 93 -2.52 -16.59 4.61
N GLN A 94 -3.71 -16.72 5.17
CA GLN A 94 -4.96 -16.33 4.51
C GLN A 94 -5.30 -14.87 4.80
N ARG A 95 -4.64 -14.29 5.81
CA ARG A 95 -4.88 -12.92 6.29
C ARG A 95 -3.55 -12.19 6.28
N MET A 96 -3.39 -11.32 5.29
CA MET A 96 -2.24 -10.45 5.15
C MET A 96 -2.77 -9.06 4.86
N SER A 97 -2.41 -8.10 5.69
CA SER A 97 -2.78 -6.71 5.47
C SER A 97 -1.61 -5.81 5.86
N LYS A 98 -1.38 -4.78 5.05
CA LYS A 98 -0.34 -3.80 5.31
C LYS A 98 -0.90 -2.66 6.17
N HIS A 99 -0.16 -2.30 7.21
CA HIS A 99 -0.49 -1.15 8.03
C HIS A 99 -0.13 0.14 7.31
N LEU A 100 -1.03 1.11 7.41
CA LEU A 100 -0.88 2.40 6.77
C LEU A 100 -0.07 3.39 7.63
N ALA A 101 1.27 3.34 7.57
CA ALA A 101 2.11 4.30 8.27
C ALA A 101 2.13 5.67 7.56
N GLY A 102 1.50 6.69 8.15
CA GLY A 102 1.63 8.10 7.74
C GLY A 102 0.73 8.56 6.58
N GLN A 103 -0.29 7.80 6.22
CA GLN A 103 -1.29 8.15 5.20
C GLN A 103 -2.67 8.41 5.85
N THR A 104 -3.59 9.08 5.15
CA THR A 104 -4.90 9.46 5.72
C THR A 104 -5.92 8.33 5.57
N VAL A 105 -6.95 8.31 6.43
CA VAL A 105 -8.08 7.36 6.32
C VAL A 105 -8.70 7.39 4.91
N ALA A 106 -8.74 8.57 4.31
CA ALA A 106 -9.23 8.77 2.95
C ALA A 106 -8.35 8.10 1.87
N SER A 107 -7.02 8.03 2.04
CA SER A 107 -6.16 7.34 1.08
C SER A 107 -6.25 5.83 1.23
N CYS A 108 -6.41 5.32 2.45
CA CYS A 108 -6.70 3.90 2.70
C CYS A 108 -8.01 3.46 2.05
N ALA A 109 -9.10 4.20 2.28
CA ALA A 109 -10.40 3.97 1.65
C ALA A 109 -10.30 3.96 0.12
N LYS A 110 -9.53 4.89 -0.47
CA LYS A 110 -9.30 4.92 -1.92
C LYS A 110 -8.54 3.70 -2.43
N MET A 111 -7.53 3.23 -1.69
CA MET A 111 -6.79 2.03 -2.09
C MET A 111 -7.64 0.77 -1.99
N ASN A 112 -8.42 0.62 -0.92
CA ASN A 112 -9.36 -0.52 -0.80
C ASN A 112 -10.42 -0.48 -1.90
N ALA A 113 -10.90 0.72 -2.27
CA ALA A 113 -11.82 0.89 -3.39
C ALA A 113 -11.15 0.51 -4.74
N LEU A 114 -9.88 0.86 -4.93
CA LEU A 114 -9.10 0.47 -6.12
C LEU A 114 -8.84 -1.04 -6.19
N ALA A 115 -8.72 -1.73 -5.05
CA ALA A 115 -8.61 -3.18 -4.97
C ALA A 115 -9.97 -3.91 -5.06
N GLY A 116 -11.09 -3.17 -5.08
CA GLY A 116 -12.44 -3.74 -5.18
C GLY A 116 -13.08 -4.15 -3.85
N PHE A 117 -12.49 -3.77 -2.71
CA PHE A 117 -12.99 -4.09 -1.36
C PHE A 117 -13.89 -3.01 -0.75
N GLY A 118 -14.29 -2.00 -1.54
CA GLY A 118 -15.11 -0.87 -1.06
C GLY A 118 -14.28 0.28 -0.48
N ALA A 119 -14.94 1.40 -0.20
CA ALA A 119 -14.29 2.64 0.26
C ALA A 119 -14.13 2.72 1.78
N ASP A 120 -13.90 1.58 2.43
CA ASP A 120 -13.77 1.48 3.88
C ASP A 120 -12.33 1.14 4.26
N CYS A 121 -11.85 1.76 5.34
CA CYS A 121 -10.55 1.47 5.92
C CYS A 121 -10.75 0.87 7.32
N PRO A 122 -10.86 -0.46 7.43
CA PRO A 122 -11.08 -1.10 8.72
C PRO A 122 -9.81 -1.05 9.57
N PRO A 123 -9.94 -1.12 10.91
CA PRO A 123 -8.80 -1.24 11.79
C PRO A 123 -8.12 -2.61 11.61
N CYS A 124 -6.80 -2.66 11.72
CA CYS A 124 -6.02 -3.90 11.53
C CYS A 124 -6.38 -4.99 12.57
N ASP A 125 -6.97 -4.59 13.70
CA ASP A 125 -7.35 -5.49 14.79
C ASP A 125 -8.80 -6.03 14.66
N SER A 126 -9.59 -5.61 13.66
CA SER A 126 -10.96 -6.13 13.53
C SER A 126 -10.99 -7.49 12.84
N ASP A 127 -11.59 -8.47 13.53
CA ASP A 127 -11.85 -9.80 12.99
C ASP A 127 -12.84 -9.81 11.79
N ALA A 128 -13.51 -8.69 11.51
CA ALA A 128 -14.60 -8.59 10.56
C ALA A 128 -14.14 -8.39 9.10
N ASP A 129 -12.98 -7.76 8.85
CA ASP A 129 -12.59 -7.31 7.50
C ASP A 129 -11.19 -7.80 7.11
N LYS A 130 -10.92 -9.07 7.36
CA LYS A 130 -9.61 -9.74 7.18
C LYS A 130 -9.17 -9.96 5.73
N SER A 131 -9.96 -9.52 4.76
CA SER A 131 -9.66 -9.64 3.34
C SER A 131 -9.21 -8.33 2.68
N VAL A 132 -9.23 -7.20 3.41
CA VAL A 132 -8.72 -5.95 2.84
C VAL A 132 -7.19 -5.97 2.78
N PRO A 133 -6.59 -5.51 1.66
CA PRO A 133 -5.13 -5.48 1.53
C PRO A 133 -4.48 -4.45 2.46
N ILE A 134 -5.24 -3.43 2.90
CA ILE A 134 -4.72 -2.32 3.67
C ILE A 134 -5.66 -1.96 4.82
N CYS A 135 -5.09 -1.78 6.00
CA CYS A 135 -5.81 -1.50 7.24
C CYS A 135 -5.18 -0.32 8.02
N GLN A 136 -5.97 0.28 8.90
CA GLN A 136 -5.52 1.36 9.78
C GLN A 136 -5.10 0.81 11.15
N GLN A 137 -3.95 1.23 11.64
CA GLN A 137 -3.54 0.98 13.02
C GLN A 137 -4.26 1.97 13.95
N PRO A 138 -4.80 1.55 15.12
CA PRO A 138 -5.41 2.46 16.08
C PRO A 138 -4.47 3.55 16.59
#